data_AF-A0A089KMG5-F1
#
_entry.id   AF-A0A089KMG5-F1
#
_cell.length_a   1.000
_cell.length_b   1.000
_cell.length_c   1.000
_cell.angle_alpha   90.00
_cell.angle_beta   90.00
_cell.angle_gamma   90.00
#
_symmetry.space_group_name_H-M   'P 1'
#
loop_
_entity.id
_entity.type
_entity.pdbx_description
1 polymer ?
#
loop_
_entity_poly.entity_id
_entity_poly.type
_entity_poly.pdbx_seq_one_letter_code
_entity_poly.pdbx_strand_id
1 'polypeptide(L)'
;MNLADMLTYADIGQLTAMAGRYQCDCKRNSKHDLIQSLLILLGSRDFMESHIRSCKPEELRFLNTLLFDERSHFSPEDLLAAAKQASFDRPDGKDGGYREMIGRFKNGGWLFSGTSQQSKYLYQVPEDLKRRFLEQMGHFIREKVTCSGEPAVYRAEGDLLEGDLLLFLRYVKENEPELNQEGALYKRYQQGLMNALQIPEPLLGKGGWRFGYGRACEHYPPRLALLYDYARHRRFISEEGYRLKLTAPGESLLAEGKSERMIQIFFFWLKLYKGAVPNLPSIVYWISKSAGEWVSLSSLVEGIGWLVRPFYYDNAASILEQRIIRMMLHLGMIRLGETPDGPVVIMTPWGMEAATPRRLPK
;
A
#
# COMPACT_ATOMS: atom_id res chain seq x y z
N MET A 1 -17.47 13.15 8.43
CA MET A 1 -18.92 13.40 8.31
C MET A 1 -19.49 12.45 7.27
N ASN A 2 -20.76 12.05 7.39
CA ASN A 2 -21.41 11.22 6.37
C ASN A 2 -21.99 12.11 5.25
N LEU A 3 -22.40 11.50 4.15
CA LEU A 3 -22.93 12.19 2.97
C LEU A 3 -24.15 13.07 3.31
N ALA A 4 -25.06 12.57 4.15
CA ALA A 4 -26.24 13.32 4.59
C ALA A 4 -25.88 14.63 5.30
N ASP A 5 -24.88 14.60 6.18
CA ASP A 5 -24.40 15.80 6.85
C ASP A 5 -23.81 16.78 5.82
N MET A 6 -22.93 16.29 4.95
CA MET A 6 -22.24 17.13 3.96
C MET A 6 -23.20 17.79 2.95
N LEU A 7 -24.24 17.07 2.49
CA LEU A 7 -25.26 17.62 1.59
C LEU A 7 -26.10 18.71 2.26
N THR A 8 -26.31 18.62 3.58
CA THR A 8 -27.04 19.65 4.35
C THR A 8 -26.26 20.96 4.39
N TYR A 9 -24.94 20.89 4.54
CA TYR A 9 -24.05 22.07 4.55
C TYR A 9 -23.67 22.58 3.17
N ALA A 10 -23.80 21.76 2.12
CA ALA A 10 -23.51 22.16 0.75
C ALA A 10 -24.42 23.33 0.29
N ASP A 11 -23.84 24.22 -0.51
CA ASP A 11 -24.59 25.31 -1.14
C ASP A 11 -25.50 24.78 -2.25
N ILE A 12 -26.56 25.53 -2.56
CA ILE A 12 -27.55 25.12 -3.56
C ILE A 12 -26.93 25.00 -4.96
N GLY A 13 -25.87 25.75 -5.27
CA GLY A 13 -25.14 25.68 -6.53
C GLY A 13 -24.43 24.34 -6.69
N GLN A 14 -23.72 23.89 -5.65
CA GLN A 14 -23.10 22.56 -5.63
C GLN A 14 -24.15 21.45 -5.78
N LEU A 15 -25.26 21.52 -5.03
CA LEU A 15 -26.34 20.52 -5.11
C LEU A 15 -26.98 20.47 -6.50
N THR A 16 -27.23 21.64 -7.12
CA THR A 16 -27.79 21.74 -8.47
C THR A 16 -26.82 21.19 -9.51
N ALA A 17 -25.51 21.45 -9.37
CA ALA A 17 -24.49 20.91 -10.27
C ALA A 17 -24.41 19.38 -10.19
N MET A 18 -24.49 18.82 -8.98
CA MET A 18 -24.55 17.37 -8.76
C MET A 18 -25.81 16.75 -9.39
N ALA A 19 -26.98 17.31 -9.09
CA ALA A 19 -28.25 16.80 -9.63
C ALA A 19 -28.30 16.91 -11.17
N GLY A 20 -27.77 18.00 -11.73
CA GLY A 20 -27.67 18.18 -13.18
C GLY A 20 -26.74 17.15 -13.84
N ARG A 21 -25.60 16.84 -13.21
CA ARG A 21 -24.66 15.83 -13.71
C ARG A 21 -25.27 14.44 -13.74
N TYR A 22 -25.99 14.08 -12.69
CA TYR A 22 -26.62 12.77 -12.57
C TYR A 22 -28.01 12.69 -13.20
N GLN A 23 -28.49 13.79 -13.80
CA GLN A 23 -29.81 13.89 -14.41
C GLN A 23 -30.93 13.46 -13.44
N CYS A 24 -30.81 13.85 -12.16
CA CYS A 24 -31.82 13.52 -11.16
C CYS A 24 -33.16 14.18 -11.49
N ASP A 25 -34.25 13.42 -11.45
CA ASP A 25 -35.61 13.96 -11.57
C ASP A 25 -36.03 14.61 -10.24
N CYS A 26 -35.80 15.91 -10.12
CA CYS A 26 -36.03 16.67 -8.90
C CYS A 26 -36.29 18.16 -9.17
N LYS A 27 -37.00 18.82 -8.25
CA LYS A 27 -37.22 20.27 -8.33
C LYS A 27 -35.91 21.00 -8.01
N ARG A 28 -35.27 21.57 -9.03
CA ARG A 28 -33.99 22.28 -8.91
C ARG A 28 -33.98 23.46 -7.93
N ASN A 29 -35.16 24.00 -7.60
CA ASN A 29 -35.29 25.13 -6.66
C ASN A 29 -35.55 24.69 -5.21
N SER A 30 -35.79 23.39 -4.96
CA SER A 30 -36.00 22.85 -3.61
C SER A 30 -34.71 22.20 -3.11
N LYS A 31 -34.04 22.82 -2.13
CA LYS A 31 -32.85 22.24 -1.50
C LYS A 31 -33.15 20.87 -0.89
N HIS A 32 -34.34 20.72 -0.29
CA HIS A 32 -34.75 19.45 0.31
C HIS A 32 -34.89 18.34 -0.74
N ASP A 33 -35.57 18.62 -1.86
CA ASP A 33 -35.77 17.63 -2.94
C ASP A 33 -34.42 17.25 -3.56
N LEU A 34 -33.53 18.21 -3.78
CA LEU A 34 -32.16 17.96 -4.27
C LEU A 34 -31.40 17.01 -3.34
N ILE A 35 -31.41 17.28 -2.03
CA ILE A 35 -30.71 16.45 -1.04
C ILE A 35 -31.29 15.03 -1.04
N GLN A 36 -32.62 14.87 -1.01
CA GLN A 36 -33.26 13.56 -0.99
C GLN A 36 -32.91 12.74 -2.24
N SER A 37 -33.06 13.33 -3.43
CA SER A 37 -32.73 12.63 -4.69
C SER A 37 -31.26 12.25 -4.76
N LEU A 38 -30.34 13.12 -4.33
CA LEU A 38 -28.91 12.83 -4.31
C LEU A 38 -28.55 11.76 -3.27
N LEU A 39 -29.18 11.76 -2.10
CA LEU A 39 -28.96 10.72 -1.09
C LEU A 39 -29.41 9.34 -1.56
N ILE A 40 -30.56 9.26 -2.22
CA ILE A 40 -31.07 8.00 -2.77
C ILE A 40 -30.13 7.49 -3.86
N LEU A 41 -29.74 8.36 -4.80
CA LEU A 41 -28.90 7.97 -5.93
C LEU A 41 -27.49 7.56 -5.48
N LEU A 42 -26.76 8.46 -4.80
CA LEU A 42 -25.38 8.22 -4.35
C LEU A 42 -25.32 7.13 -3.27
N GLY A 43 -26.45 6.90 -2.59
CA GLY A 43 -26.65 5.83 -1.64
C GLY A 43 -27.02 4.48 -2.26
N SER A 44 -27.17 4.37 -3.58
CA SER A 44 -27.48 3.08 -4.22
C SER A 44 -26.20 2.30 -4.54
N ARG A 45 -26.27 0.97 -4.43
CA ARG A 45 -25.17 0.07 -4.80
C ARG A 45 -24.93 0.12 -6.31
N ASP A 46 -26.01 0.09 -7.09
CA ASP A 46 -25.98 0.08 -8.56
C ASP A 46 -25.28 1.32 -9.13
N PHE A 47 -25.55 2.50 -8.56
CA PHE A 47 -24.84 3.72 -8.93
C PHE A 47 -23.33 3.55 -8.73
N MET A 48 -22.92 3.02 -7.59
CA MET A 48 -21.51 2.92 -7.24
C MET A 48 -20.76 1.91 -8.09
N GLU A 49 -21.39 0.77 -8.37
CA GLU A 49 -20.86 -0.22 -9.31
C GLU A 49 -20.73 0.36 -10.72
N SER A 50 -21.79 0.99 -11.23
CA SER A 50 -21.77 1.66 -12.54
C SER A 50 -20.70 2.75 -12.58
N HIS A 51 -20.54 3.51 -11.50
CA HIS A 51 -19.52 4.56 -11.40
C HIS A 51 -18.12 3.96 -11.53
N ILE A 52 -17.79 2.92 -10.75
CA ILE A 52 -16.49 2.25 -10.78
C ILE A 52 -16.18 1.69 -12.18
N ARG A 53 -17.14 1.01 -12.81
CA ARG A 53 -16.96 0.43 -14.16
C ARG A 53 -16.79 1.49 -15.26
N SER A 54 -17.41 2.66 -15.09
CA SER A 54 -17.32 3.77 -16.05
C SER A 54 -16.09 4.68 -15.87
N CYS A 55 -15.47 4.65 -14.68
CA CYS A 55 -14.35 5.52 -14.36
C CYS A 55 -13.08 5.15 -15.11
N LYS A 56 -12.30 6.17 -15.47
CA LYS A 56 -10.96 5.96 -16.02
C LYS A 56 -10.02 5.43 -14.93
N PRO A 57 -8.97 4.66 -15.27
CA PRO A 57 -7.99 4.18 -14.30
C PRO A 57 -7.38 5.30 -13.45
N GLU A 58 -7.06 6.47 -14.03
CA GLU A 58 -6.54 7.60 -13.25
C GLU A 58 -7.55 8.17 -12.23
N GLU A 59 -8.85 8.08 -12.50
CA GLU A 59 -9.90 8.54 -11.59
C GLU A 59 -10.05 7.59 -10.40
N LEU A 60 -10.00 6.28 -10.65
CA LEU A 60 -9.99 5.26 -9.60
C LEU A 60 -8.72 5.33 -8.75
N ARG A 61 -7.54 5.58 -9.36
CA ARG A 61 -6.29 5.82 -8.64
C ARG A 61 -6.37 7.06 -7.75
N PHE A 62 -6.96 8.14 -8.25
CA PHE A 62 -7.15 9.37 -7.50
C PHE A 62 -8.02 9.13 -6.27
N LEU A 63 -9.19 8.49 -6.44
CA LEU A 63 -10.04 8.09 -5.33
C LEU A 63 -9.28 7.19 -4.35
N ASN A 64 -8.60 6.16 -4.84
CA ASN A 64 -7.81 5.26 -4.01
C ASN A 64 -6.81 6.03 -3.12
N THR A 65 -6.09 7.02 -3.67
CA THR A 65 -5.18 7.86 -2.87
C THR A 65 -5.92 8.62 -1.76
N LEU A 66 -7.04 9.28 -2.07
CA LEU A 66 -7.79 10.06 -1.08
C LEU A 66 -8.43 9.17 -0.01
N LEU A 67 -8.93 7.99 -0.40
CA LEU A 67 -9.63 7.09 0.50
C LEU A 67 -8.66 6.35 1.43
N PHE A 68 -7.39 6.21 1.08
CA PHE A 68 -6.38 5.63 1.96
C PHE A 68 -5.52 6.67 2.68
N ASP A 69 -5.73 7.97 2.45
CA ASP A 69 -5.08 9.01 3.24
C ASP A 69 -5.66 9.03 4.67
N GLU A 70 -4.78 9.16 5.65
CA GLU A 70 -5.15 9.25 7.06
C GLU A 70 -5.73 10.63 7.40
N ARG A 71 -5.37 11.65 6.61
CA ARG A 71 -5.91 12.99 6.73
C ARG A 71 -7.36 12.99 6.27
N SER A 72 -8.24 13.52 7.10
CA SER A 72 -9.67 13.69 6.77
C SER A 72 -9.95 14.95 5.95
N HIS A 73 -8.95 15.81 5.76
CA HIS A 73 -9.05 17.10 5.11
C HIS A 73 -7.90 17.29 4.12
N PHE A 74 -8.20 17.83 2.95
CA PHE A 74 -7.25 18.03 1.87
C PHE A 74 -7.23 19.48 1.42
N SER A 75 -6.04 20.07 1.28
CA SER A 75 -5.91 21.36 0.61
C SER A 75 -6.06 21.21 -0.91
N PRO A 76 -6.28 22.31 -1.66
CA PRO A 76 -6.22 22.28 -3.13
C PRO A 76 -4.89 21.71 -3.67
N GLU A 77 -3.78 22.01 -3.01
CA GLU A 77 -2.45 21.50 -3.36
C GLU A 77 -2.34 20.00 -3.12
N ASP A 78 -2.91 19.48 -2.01
CA ASP A 78 -2.98 18.04 -1.75
C ASP A 78 -3.75 17.32 -2.87
N LEU A 79 -4.91 17.86 -3.26
CA LEU A 79 -5.72 17.29 -4.34
C LEU A 79 -5.00 17.34 -5.69
N LEU A 80 -4.29 18.44 -5.99
CA LEU A 80 -3.49 18.54 -7.20
C LEU A 80 -2.33 17.55 -7.22
N ALA A 81 -1.64 17.38 -6.09
CA ALA A 81 -0.57 16.39 -5.95
C ALA A 81 -1.10 14.96 -6.14
N ALA A 82 -2.24 14.63 -5.53
CA ALA A 82 -2.89 13.33 -5.68
C ALA A 82 -3.34 13.08 -7.14
N ALA A 83 -3.92 14.08 -7.81
CA ALA A 83 -4.35 13.96 -9.21
C ALA A 83 -3.18 13.76 -10.17
N LYS A 84 -2.06 14.47 -9.93
CA LYS A 84 -0.80 14.28 -10.68
C LYS A 84 -0.26 12.87 -10.48
N GLN A 85 -0.16 12.41 -9.23
CA GLN A 85 0.32 11.06 -8.92
C GLN A 85 -0.56 9.97 -9.53
N ALA A 86 -1.88 10.16 -9.56
CA ALA A 86 -2.81 9.19 -10.13
C ALA A 86 -2.78 9.13 -11.67
N SER A 87 -2.20 10.12 -12.34
CA SER A 87 -2.21 10.25 -13.80
C SER A 87 -0.87 9.87 -14.45
N PHE A 88 -0.13 8.92 -13.87
CA PHE A 88 1.22 8.59 -14.31
C PHE A 88 1.34 7.97 -15.72
N ASP A 89 0.23 7.50 -16.30
CA ASP A 89 0.18 6.96 -17.67
C ASP A 89 -0.06 8.03 -18.74
N ARG A 90 -0.29 9.29 -18.34
CA ARG A 90 -0.53 10.37 -19.30
C ARG A 90 0.79 10.89 -19.86
N PRO A 91 0.88 11.17 -21.17
CA PRO A 91 2.05 11.83 -21.75
C PRO A 91 2.24 13.22 -21.13
N ASP A 92 3.50 13.53 -20.78
CA ASP A 92 3.89 14.79 -20.17
C ASP A 92 3.44 16.00 -21.02
N GLY A 93 2.92 17.05 -20.38
CA GLY A 93 2.53 18.32 -21.02
C GLY A 93 1.02 18.61 -21.11
N LYS A 94 0.14 17.72 -20.63
CA LYS A 94 -1.32 17.98 -20.51
C LYS A 94 -1.74 18.35 -19.08
N ASP A 95 -1.08 19.34 -18.48
CA ASP A 95 -1.33 19.80 -17.10
C ASP A 95 -2.75 20.35 -16.87
N GLY A 96 -3.49 20.72 -17.93
CA GLY A 96 -4.83 21.29 -17.83
C GLY A 96 -5.89 20.35 -17.26
N GLY A 97 -5.69 19.03 -17.32
CA GLY A 97 -6.73 18.04 -16.97
C GLY A 97 -6.88 17.75 -15.47
N TYR A 98 -5.94 18.16 -14.61
CA TYR A 98 -5.99 17.81 -13.18
C TYR A 98 -7.02 18.62 -12.40
N ARG A 99 -7.07 19.94 -12.65
CA ARG A 99 -8.09 20.81 -12.05
C ARG A 99 -9.49 20.42 -12.50
N GLU A 100 -9.61 20.01 -13.76
CA GLU A 100 -10.86 19.51 -14.31
C GLU A 100 -11.27 18.19 -13.63
N MET A 101 -10.33 17.25 -13.41
CA MET A 101 -10.58 16.02 -12.65
C MET A 101 -11.09 16.32 -11.24
N ILE A 102 -10.42 17.23 -10.50
CA ILE A 102 -10.86 17.65 -9.17
C ILE A 102 -12.27 18.28 -9.23
N GLY A 103 -12.51 19.14 -10.21
CA GLY A 103 -13.82 19.74 -10.47
C GLY A 103 -14.90 18.68 -10.73
N ARG A 104 -14.57 17.61 -11.49
CA ARG A 104 -15.48 16.48 -11.69
C ARG A 104 -15.78 15.76 -10.38
N PHE A 105 -14.80 15.53 -9.51
CA PHE A 105 -15.08 14.88 -8.22
C PHE A 105 -15.88 15.77 -7.26
N LYS A 106 -15.63 17.08 -7.27
CA LYS A 106 -16.44 18.06 -6.52
C LYS A 106 -17.89 18.11 -7.01
N ASN A 107 -18.07 18.24 -8.32
CA ASN A 107 -19.40 18.29 -8.95
C ASN A 107 -20.10 16.92 -8.98
N GLY A 108 -19.39 15.83 -8.68
CA GLY A 108 -19.94 14.49 -8.52
C GLY A 108 -20.27 14.13 -7.07
N GLY A 109 -20.10 15.03 -6.10
CA GLY A 109 -20.40 14.71 -4.71
C GLY A 109 -19.42 13.76 -4.04
N TRP A 110 -18.18 13.68 -4.53
CA TRP A 110 -17.10 12.96 -3.85
C TRP A 110 -16.27 13.88 -2.97
N LEU A 111 -16.21 15.18 -3.29
CA LEU A 111 -15.46 16.19 -2.55
C LEU A 111 -16.38 17.32 -2.10
N PHE A 112 -16.36 17.61 -0.80
CA PHE A 112 -17.11 18.70 -0.18
C PHE A 112 -16.17 19.66 0.52
N SER A 113 -16.47 20.96 0.44
CA SER A 113 -15.76 21.97 1.23
C SER A 113 -16.08 21.79 2.72
N GLY A 114 -15.10 22.06 3.58
CA GLY A 114 -15.28 22.01 5.03
C GLY A 114 -16.33 23.01 5.53
N THR A 115 -16.97 22.65 6.64
CA THR A 115 -18.15 23.36 7.15
C THR A 115 -17.83 24.45 8.18
N SER A 116 -16.60 24.47 8.71
CA SER A 116 -16.14 25.44 9.70
C SER A 116 -15.30 26.55 9.06
N GLN A 117 -15.19 27.72 9.72
CA GLN A 117 -14.35 28.82 9.22
C GLN A 117 -12.88 28.41 9.02
N GLN A 118 -12.37 27.49 9.85
CA GLN A 118 -11.01 26.96 9.75
C GLN A 118 -10.85 25.91 8.62
N SER A 119 -11.94 25.27 8.19
CA SER A 119 -11.91 24.19 7.18
C SER A 119 -12.56 24.55 5.85
N LYS A 120 -13.09 25.78 5.70
CA LYS A 120 -13.79 26.26 4.49
C LYS A 120 -13.00 26.07 3.19
N TYR A 121 -11.68 26.14 3.26
CA TYR A 121 -10.78 25.97 2.11
C TYR A 121 -10.24 24.55 1.93
N LEU A 122 -10.60 23.65 2.85
CA LEU A 122 -10.22 22.25 2.82
C LEU A 122 -11.38 21.41 2.25
N TYR A 123 -11.03 20.30 1.63
CA TYR A 123 -11.96 19.34 1.07
C TYR A 123 -12.01 18.07 1.91
N GLN A 124 -13.17 17.43 1.94
CA GLN A 124 -13.38 16.16 2.61
C GLN A 124 -14.18 15.21 1.70
N VAL A 125 -13.96 13.91 1.90
CA VAL A 125 -14.76 12.84 1.29
C VAL A 125 -15.73 12.29 2.34
N PRO A 126 -17.02 12.05 2.03
CA PRO A 126 -17.95 11.45 2.98
C PRO A 126 -17.50 10.04 3.42
N GLU A 127 -17.55 9.77 4.72
CA GLU A 127 -17.04 8.51 5.31
C GLU A 127 -17.86 7.28 4.90
N ASP A 128 -19.17 7.43 4.79
CA ASP A 128 -20.08 6.39 4.29
C ASP A 128 -19.88 6.11 2.81
N LEU A 129 -19.65 7.15 1.99
CA LEU A 129 -19.32 7.01 0.58
C LEU A 129 -17.96 6.31 0.39
N LYS A 130 -16.96 6.67 1.21
CA LYS A 130 -15.67 5.98 1.28
C LYS A 130 -15.83 4.48 1.57
N ARG A 131 -16.58 4.10 2.60
CA ARG A 131 -16.78 2.69 2.94
C ARG A 131 -17.43 1.90 1.80
N ARG A 132 -18.49 2.44 1.20
CA ARG A 132 -19.19 1.80 0.09
C ARG A 132 -18.29 1.67 -1.14
N PHE A 133 -17.50 2.70 -1.45
CA PHE A 133 -16.54 2.63 -2.56
C PHE A 133 -15.53 1.52 -2.32
N LEU A 134 -14.97 1.43 -1.11
CA LEU A 134 -14.01 0.39 -0.77
C LEU A 134 -14.59 -1.02 -0.94
N GLU A 135 -15.86 -1.20 -0.55
CA GLU A 135 -16.59 -2.45 -0.72
C GLU A 135 -16.79 -2.82 -2.20
N GLN A 136 -17.40 -1.92 -2.99
CA GLN A 136 -17.68 -2.19 -4.41
C GLN A 136 -16.41 -2.29 -5.25
N MET A 137 -15.39 -1.51 -4.93
CA MET A 137 -14.09 -1.61 -5.59
C MET A 137 -13.39 -2.94 -5.27
N GLY A 138 -13.57 -3.45 -4.05
CA GLY A 138 -13.12 -4.79 -3.68
C GLY A 138 -13.78 -5.89 -4.51
N HIS A 139 -15.10 -5.79 -4.75
CA HIS A 139 -15.80 -6.69 -5.67
C HIS A 139 -15.27 -6.57 -7.10
N PHE A 140 -15.11 -5.36 -7.62
CA PHE A 140 -14.60 -5.13 -8.97
C PHE A 140 -13.19 -5.70 -9.19
N ILE A 141 -12.29 -5.59 -8.20
CA ILE A 141 -10.97 -6.22 -8.29
C ILE A 141 -11.09 -7.74 -8.24
N ARG A 142 -11.90 -8.26 -7.30
CA ARG A 142 -12.07 -9.71 -7.12
C ARG A 142 -12.65 -10.39 -8.36
N GLU A 143 -13.53 -9.74 -9.11
CA GLU A 143 -14.04 -10.25 -10.40
C GLU A 143 -12.94 -10.54 -11.43
N LYS A 144 -11.79 -9.86 -11.32
CA LYS A 144 -10.64 -10.06 -12.20
C LYS A 144 -9.64 -11.08 -11.68
N VAL A 145 -9.82 -11.55 -10.44
CA VAL A 145 -8.92 -12.48 -9.78
C VAL A 145 -9.52 -13.87 -9.85
N THR A 146 -8.75 -14.81 -10.40
CA THR A 146 -9.20 -16.20 -10.59
C THR A 146 -8.92 -17.00 -9.33
N CYS A 147 -9.97 -17.56 -8.73
CA CYS A 147 -9.84 -18.53 -7.65
C CYS A 147 -9.16 -19.81 -8.17
N SER A 148 -8.30 -20.37 -7.33
CA SER A 148 -7.61 -21.63 -7.57
C SER A 148 -7.95 -22.63 -6.45
N GLY A 149 -7.77 -23.92 -6.75
CA GLY A 149 -7.73 -24.94 -5.71
C GLY A 149 -6.51 -24.76 -4.79
N GLU A 150 -6.58 -25.38 -3.61
CA GLU A 150 -5.45 -25.46 -2.69
C GLU A 150 -4.28 -26.23 -3.35
N PRO A 151 -3.06 -25.65 -3.36
CA PRO A 151 -1.90 -26.30 -3.94
C PRO A 151 -1.43 -27.47 -3.06
N ALA A 152 -0.82 -28.49 -3.69
CA ALA A 152 -0.28 -29.64 -2.96
C ALA A 152 0.87 -29.28 -2.02
N VAL A 153 1.67 -28.28 -2.40
CA VAL A 153 2.78 -27.75 -1.60
C VAL A 153 2.74 -26.23 -1.66
N TYR A 154 2.94 -25.60 -0.50
CA TYR A 154 3.09 -24.17 -0.39
C TYR A 154 4.19 -23.78 0.60
N ARG A 155 4.78 -22.61 0.38
CA ARG A 155 5.70 -21.93 1.27
C ARG A 155 4.93 -20.98 2.18
N ALA A 156 5.23 -21.05 3.47
CA ALA A 156 4.75 -20.13 4.48
C ALA A 156 5.92 -19.80 5.42
N GLU A 157 6.14 -18.52 5.70
CA GLU A 157 7.25 -18.07 6.57
C GLU A 157 6.79 -17.59 7.95
N GLY A 158 5.48 -17.48 8.19
CA GLY A 158 4.95 -17.17 9.52
C GLY A 158 5.63 -15.98 10.20
N ASP A 159 6.05 -16.19 11.45
CA ASP A 159 6.73 -15.21 12.31
C ASP A 159 8.26 -15.30 12.24
N LEU A 160 8.83 -16.11 11.35
CA LEU A 160 10.28 -16.40 11.31
C LEU A 160 11.13 -15.14 11.12
N LEU A 161 10.60 -14.04 10.56
CA LEU A 161 11.33 -12.77 10.41
C LEU A 161 11.67 -12.12 11.77
N GLU A 162 10.81 -12.28 12.77
CA GLU A 162 11.11 -11.82 14.13
C GLU A 162 12.30 -12.60 14.71
N GLY A 163 12.32 -13.91 14.53
CA GLY A 163 13.42 -14.77 14.96
C GLY A 163 14.72 -14.45 14.22
N ASP A 164 14.63 -14.23 12.91
CA ASP A 164 15.77 -13.89 12.06
C ASP A 164 16.39 -12.53 12.41
N LEU A 165 15.63 -11.58 12.94
CA LEU A 165 16.20 -10.34 13.50
C LEU A 165 17.14 -10.64 14.67
N LEU A 166 16.74 -11.52 15.60
CA LEU A 166 17.60 -11.90 16.73
C LEU A 166 18.82 -12.69 16.27
N LEU A 167 18.66 -13.60 15.30
CA LEU A 167 19.77 -14.37 14.72
C LEU A 167 20.77 -13.45 14.01
N PHE A 168 20.28 -12.47 13.26
CA PHE A 168 21.11 -11.44 12.65
C PHE A 168 21.92 -10.65 13.70
N LEU A 169 21.26 -10.12 14.74
CA LEU A 169 21.94 -9.36 15.79
C LEU A 169 22.96 -10.22 16.55
N ARG A 170 22.63 -11.48 16.84
CA ARG A 170 23.56 -12.42 17.48
C ARG A 170 24.78 -12.68 16.61
N TYR A 171 24.58 -12.90 15.31
CA TYR A 171 25.68 -13.07 14.37
C TYR A 171 26.61 -11.85 14.36
N VAL A 172 26.06 -10.63 14.36
CA VAL A 172 26.85 -9.40 14.43
C VAL A 172 27.68 -9.33 15.71
N LYS A 173 27.09 -9.68 16.86
CA LYS A 173 27.79 -9.71 18.16
C LYS A 173 28.96 -10.69 18.17
N GLU A 174 28.77 -11.88 17.62
CA GLU A 174 29.76 -12.96 17.70
C GLU A 174 30.90 -12.81 16.68
N ASN A 175 30.62 -12.17 15.53
CA ASN A 175 31.56 -12.15 14.40
C ASN A 175 32.14 -10.76 14.10
N GLU A 176 31.53 -9.68 14.60
CA GLU A 176 31.88 -8.27 14.29
C GLU A 176 32.26 -8.05 12.81
N PRO A 177 31.34 -8.33 11.87
CA PRO A 177 31.71 -8.54 10.49
C PRO A 177 32.20 -7.24 9.85
N GLU A 178 33.22 -7.38 9.00
CA GLU A 178 33.83 -6.27 8.28
C GLU A 178 32.97 -5.83 7.10
N LEU A 179 33.00 -4.54 6.85
CA LEU A 179 32.35 -3.84 5.76
C LEU A 179 33.39 -3.44 4.72
N ASN A 180 33.02 -3.50 3.44
CA ASN A 180 33.82 -2.96 2.37
C ASN A 180 33.71 -1.41 2.32
N GLN A 181 34.40 -0.79 1.35
CA GLN A 181 34.37 0.68 1.17
C GLN A 181 32.98 1.24 0.82
N GLU A 182 32.10 0.41 0.26
CA GLU A 182 30.72 0.77 -0.07
C GLU A 182 29.77 0.60 1.13
N GLY A 183 30.25 0.08 2.26
CA GLY A 183 29.43 -0.20 3.45
C GLY A 183 28.69 -1.53 3.40
N ALA A 184 29.06 -2.44 2.49
CA ALA A 184 28.50 -3.78 2.38
C ALA A 184 29.35 -4.82 3.13
N LEU A 185 28.71 -5.79 3.77
CA LEU A 185 29.39 -6.94 4.38
C LEU A 185 30.18 -7.71 3.31
N TYR A 186 31.41 -8.12 3.63
CA TYR A 186 32.15 -9.03 2.74
C TYR A 186 31.38 -10.33 2.50
N LYS A 187 31.55 -10.93 1.31
CA LYS A 187 30.81 -12.11 0.87
C LYS A 187 30.84 -13.29 1.86
N ARG A 188 31.96 -13.48 2.58
CA ARG A 188 32.09 -14.51 3.63
C ARG A 188 31.08 -14.31 4.77
N TYR A 189 30.87 -13.06 5.19
CA TYR A 189 29.93 -12.71 6.25
C TYR A 189 28.49 -12.76 5.76
N GLN A 190 28.24 -12.37 4.51
CA GLN A 190 26.93 -12.56 3.91
C GLN A 190 26.54 -14.05 3.85
N GLN A 191 27.47 -14.92 3.44
CA GLN A 191 27.21 -16.37 3.41
C GLN A 191 27.04 -16.95 4.82
N GLY A 192 27.86 -16.50 5.78
CA GLY A 192 27.72 -16.90 7.18
C GLY A 192 26.37 -16.50 7.76
N LEU A 193 25.90 -15.29 7.45
CA LEU A 193 24.55 -14.84 7.79
C LEU A 193 23.47 -15.71 7.16
N MET A 194 23.53 -15.98 5.85
CA MET A 194 22.54 -16.84 5.19
C MET A 194 22.47 -18.23 5.83
N ASN A 195 23.60 -18.77 6.28
CA ASN A 195 23.63 -20.06 6.97
C ASN A 195 23.05 -19.99 8.40
N ALA A 196 23.02 -18.81 9.02
CA ALA A 196 22.51 -18.60 10.37
C ALA A 196 21.01 -18.28 10.41
N LEU A 197 20.48 -17.63 9.37
CA LEU A 197 19.05 -17.30 9.26
C LEU A 197 18.20 -18.54 8.99
N GLN A 198 16.96 -18.50 9.45
CA GLN A 198 15.95 -19.54 9.23
C GLN A 198 15.51 -19.58 7.77
N ILE A 199 15.43 -18.41 7.12
CA ILE A 199 15.11 -18.29 5.69
C ILE A 199 16.33 -17.73 4.94
N PRO A 200 17.19 -18.60 4.38
CA PRO A 200 18.30 -18.16 3.53
C PRO A 200 17.77 -17.63 2.19
N GLU A 201 18.40 -16.58 1.68
CA GLU A 201 18.19 -16.06 0.34
C GLU A 201 19.47 -16.21 -0.50
N PRO A 202 19.35 -16.39 -1.83
CA PRO A 202 20.50 -16.35 -2.71
C PRO A 202 21.15 -14.97 -2.64
N LEU A 203 22.47 -14.94 -2.44
CA LEU A 203 23.25 -13.71 -2.45
C LEU A 203 23.15 -13.02 -3.82
N LEU A 204 23.20 -11.70 -3.82
CA LEU A 204 23.19 -10.92 -5.07
C LEU A 204 24.44 -11.27 -5.91
N GLY A 205 24.22 -11.62 -7.18
CA GLY A 205 25.28 -11.95 -8.13
C GLY A 205 26.10 -10.74 -8.57
N LYS A 206 27.35 -10.96 -9.02
CA LYS A 206 28.13 -9.92 -9.72
C LYS A 206 27.46 -9.65 -11.08
N GLY A 207 27.01 -8.41 -11.30
CA GLY A 207 26.30 -8.03 -12.53
C GLY A 207 24.82 -8.42 -12.59
N GLY A 208 24.26 -9.03 -11.53
CA GLY A 208 22.82 -9.22 -11.39
C GLY A 208 22.12 -7.89 -11.12
N TRP A 209 20.91 -7.72 -11.67
CA TRP A 209 20.11 -6.50 -11.57
C TRP A 209 19.79 -6.17 -10.09
N ARG A 210 20.24 -5.01 -9.57
CA ARG A 210 20.23 -4.65 -8.13
C ARG A 210 19.14 -3.64 -7.75
N PHE A 211 17.91 -3.87 -8.18
CA PHE A 211 16.81 -3.01 -7.74
C PHE A 211 16.12 -3.61 -6.53
N GLY A 212 15.61 -2.73 -5.67
CA GLY A 212 14.95 -2.98 -4.40
C GLY A 212 14.79 -1.63 -3.70
N TYR A 213 14.07 -1.57 -2.58
CA TYR A 213 13.86 -0.30 -1.88
C TYR A 213 14.42 -0.35 -0.47
N GLY A 214 14.92 0.80 -0.02
CA GLY A 214 15.72 0.91 1.19
C GLY A 214 17.18 1.19 0.86
N ARG A 215 18.02 1.30 1.90
CA ARG A 215 19.44 1.59 1.71
C ARG A 215 20.21 0.32 1.41
N ALA A 216 19.86 -0.77 2.08
CA ALA A 216 20.67 -1.99 2.03
C ALA A 216 20.34 -2.91 0.84
N CYS A 217 19.35 -2.54 0.01
CA CYS A 217 18.88 -3.34 -1.12
C CYS A 217 19.92 -3.53 -2.24
N GLU A 218 20.87 -2.61 -2.39
CA GLU A 218 21.95 -2.71 -3.38
C GLU A 218 23.01 -3.75 -3.00
N HIS A 219 23.02 -4.17 -1.73
CA HIS A 219 24.05 -5.04 -1.16
C HIS A 219 23.51 -6.41 -0.76
N TYR A 220 22.23 -6.50 -0.39
CA TYR A 220 21.64 -7.70 0.19
C TYR A 220 20.33 -8.09 -0.48
N PRO A 221 19.97 -9.39 -0.45
CA PRO A 221 18.66 -9.83 -0.89
C PRO A 221 17.53 -9.27 0.01
N PRO A 222 16.26 -9.26 -0.46
CA PRO A 222 15.18 -8.49 0.14
C PRO A 222 14.97 -8.67 1.65
N ARG A 223 14.97 -9.91 2.16
CA ARG A 223 14.76 -10.19 3.59
C ARG A 223 15.92 -9.65 4.42
N LEU A 224 17.16 -9.95 4.02
CA LEU A 224 18.33 -9.44 4.74
C LEU A 224 18.44 -7.91 4.66
N ALA A 225 18.13 -7.31 3.50
CA ALA A 225 18.09 -5.87 3.35
C ALA A 225 17.10 -5.21 4.32
N LEU A 226 15.90 -5.78 4.46
CA LEU A 226 14.89 -5.31 5.41
C LEU A 226 15.39 -5.42 6.87
N LEU A 227 15.96 -6.57 7.25
CA LEU A 227 16.50 -6.78 8.60
C LEU A 227 17.61 -5.78 8.93
N TYR A 228 18.53 -5.57 7.98
CA TYR A 228 19.64 -4.63 8.13
C TYR A 228 19.13 -3.20 8.31
N ASP A 229 18.26 -2.74 7.41
CA ASP A 229 17.71 -1.39 7.47
C ASP A 229 16.85 -1.17 8.71
N TYR A 230 16.09 -2.17 9.15
CA TYR A 230 15.29 -2.12 10.36
C TYR A 230 16.17 -2.04 11.62
N ALA A 231 17.17 -2.92 11.75
CA ALA A 231 18.10 -2.92 12.87
C ALA A 231 18.86 -1.59 12.97
N ARG A 232 19.28 -1.03 11.83
CA ARG A 232 19.91 0.30 11.79
C ARG A 232 18.93 1.42 12.19
N HIS A 233 17.69 1.39 11.69
CA HIS A 233 16.66 2.37 12.05
C HIS A 233 16.35 2.36 13.55
N ARG A 234 16.32 1.16 14.17
CA ARG A 234 16.15 0.98 15.62
C ARG A 234 17.43 1.21 16.42
N ARG A 235 18.54 1.52 15.74
CA ARG A 235 19.89 1.71 16.33
C ARG A 235 20.37 0.49 17.11
N PHE A 236 20.01 -0.73 16.69
CA PHE A 236 20.55 -1.97 17.26
C PHE A 236 21.96 -2.28 16.74
N ILE A 237 22.30 -1.74 15.57
CA ILE A 237 23.62 -1.87 14.94
C ILE A 237 24.19 -0.50 14.58
N SER A 238 25.52 -0.38 14.57
CA SER A 238 26.27 0.76 14.06
C SER A 238 27.37 0.32 13.10
N GLU A 239 27.72 1.19 12.16
CA GLU A 239 28.82 0.97 11.20
C GLU A 239 29.99 1.86 11.63
N GLU A 240 31.01 1.27 12.27
CA GLU A 240 32.13 1.98 12.89
C GLU A 240 33.45 1.37 12.43
N GLY A 241 34.35 2.19 11.86
CA GLY A 241 35.68 1.74 11.44
C GLY A 241 35.66 0.57 10.45
N TYR A 242 34.76 0.61 9.46
CA TYR A 242 34.52 -0.50 8.51
C TYR A 242 34.13 -1.83 9.16
N ARG A 243 33.47 -1.78 10.32
CA ARG A 243 32.87 -2.95 10.96
C ARG A 243 31.43 -2.67 11.32
N LEU A 244 30.62 -3.72 11.26
CA LEU A 244 29.28 -3.71 11.80
C LEU A 244 29.35 -4.16 13.26
N LYS A 245 28.88 -3.31 14.16
CA LYS A 245 28.87 -3.59 15.60
C LYS A 245 27.47 -3.56 16.15
N LEU A 246 27.25 -4.34 17.20
CA LEU A 246 26.04 -4.27 18.00
C LEU A 246 26.16 -3.07 18.95
N THR A 247 25.07 -2.33 19.12
CA THR A 247 24.98 -1.20 20.05
C THR A 247 24.42 -1.63 21.39
N ALA A 248 24.47 -0.77 22.41
CA ALA A 248 23.85 -1.06 23.72
C ALA A 248 22.34 -1.40 23.64
N PRO A 249 21.50 -0.69 22.83
CA PRO A 249 20.13 -1.14 22.57
C PRO A 249 20.03 -2.53 21.95
N GLY A 250 20.90 -2.86 20.99
CA GLY A 250 20.92 -4.19 20.37
C GLY A 250 21.34 -5.29 21.35
N GLU A 251 22.31 -5.02 22.22
CA GLU A 251 22.74 -5.94 23.28
C GLU A 251 21.62 -6.21 24.28
N SER A 252 20.90 -5.15 24.68
CA SER A 252 19.78 -5.25 25.62
C SER A 252 18.66 -6.13 25.03
N LEU A 253 18.29 -5.89 23.77
CA LEU A 253 17.28 -6.70 23.06
C LEU A 253 17.68 -8.18 23.00
N LEU A 254 18.94 -8.46 22.64
CA LEU A 254 19.45 -9.83 22.60
C LEU A 254 19.47 -10.51 23.99
N ALA A 255 19.83 -9.77 25.04
CA ALA A 255 19.89 -10.28 26.41
C ALA A 255 18.49 -10.60 26.96
N GLU A 256 17.49 -9.78 26.63
CA GLU A 256 16.09 -10.03 26.98
C GLU A 256 15.49 -11.22 26.21
N GLY A 257 16.07 -11.59 25.07
CA GLY A 257 15.59 -12.67 24.21
C GLY A 257 14.23 -12.39 23.56
N LYS A 258 13.73 -11.15 23.67
CA LYS A 258 12.48 -10.71 23.07
C LYS A 258 12.76 -10.08 21.73
N SER A 259 12.04 -10.49 20.69
CA SER A 259 12.11 -9.84 19.39
C SER A 259 11.11 -8.68 19.28
N GLU A 260 11.30 -7.86 18.25
CA GLU A 260 10.34 -6.84 17.85
C GLU A 260 9.11 -7.51 17.22
N ARG A 261 7.92 -6.99 17.54
CA ARG A 261 6.66 -7.52 16.98
C ARG A 261 6.61 -7.30 15.47
N MET A 262 6.07 -8.27 14.73
CA MET A 262 5.94 -8.23 13.27
C MET A 262 5.27 -6.96 12.76
N ILE A 263 4.27 -6.45 13.50
CA ILE A 263 3.57 -5.21 13.15
C ILE A 263 4.52 -4.01 13.03
N GLN A 264 5.58 -3.95 13.84
CA GLN A 264 6.56 -2.87 13.82
C GLN A 264 7.46 -2.96 12.59
N ILE A 265 7.84 -4.18 12.19
CA ILE A 265 8.63 -4.42 10.98
C ILE A 265 7.78 -4.15 9.73
N PHE A 266 6.51 -4.56 9.75
CA PHE A 266 5.54 -4.26 8.69
C PHE A 266 5.38 -2.74 8.47
N PHE A 267 5.14 -1.95 9.51
CA PHE A 267 5.03 -0.50 9.36
C PHE A 267 6.34 0.15 8.90
N PHE A 268 7.48 -0.39 9.33
CA PHE A 268 8.77 0.05 8.81
C PHE A 268 8.92 -0.25 7.32
N TRP A 269 8.53 -1.44 6.86
CA TRP A 269 8.53 -1.79 5.43
C TRP A 269 7.66 -0.84 4.61
N LEU A 270 6.43 -0.53 5.06
CA LEU A 270 5.57 0.46 4.41
C LEU A 270 6.25 1.83 4.30
N LYS A 271 6.91 2.29 5.36
CA LYS A 271 7.66 3.56 5.38
C LYS A 271 8.86 3.53 4.44
N LEU A 272 9.60 2.42 4.43
CA LEU A 272 10.80 2.22 3.61
C LEU A 272 10.46 2.27 2.11
N TYR A 273 9.33 1.69 1.72
CA TYR A 273 8.91 1.55 0.33
C TYR A 273 8.13 2.78 -0.18
N LYS A 274 7.69 3.68 0.70
CA LYS A 274 6.83 4.85 0.38
C LYS A 274 7.36 5.72 -0.76
N GLY A 275 8.68 5.85 -0.91
CA GLY A 275 9.26 6.64 -2.00
C GLY A 275 9.02 6.04 -3.38
N ALA A 276 9.13 4.71 -3.50
CA ALA A 276 8.98 3.99 -4.75
C ALA A 276 7.53 3.58 -5.04
N VAL A 277 6.80 3.18 -4.01
CA VAL A 277 5.40 2.74 -4.09
C VAL A 277 4.57 3.51 -3.05
N PRO A 278 4.19 4.78 -3.33
CA PRO A 278 3.50 5.63 -2.36
C PRO A 278 2.16 5.06 -1.86
N ASN A 279 1.47 4.29 -2.70
CA ASN A 279 0.18 3.68 -2.41
C ASN A 279 0.27 2.24 -1.90
N LEU A 280 1.46 1.79 -1.46
CA LEU A 280 1.68 0.44 -0.94
C LEU A 280 0.63 -0.01 0.11
N PRO A 281 0.22 0.81 1.10
CA PRO A 281 -0.80 0.39 2.06
C PRO A 281 -2.13 0.00 1.39
N SER A 282 -2.55 0.74 0.36
CA SER A 282 -3.76 0.42 -0.40
C SER A 282 -3.60 -0.86 -1.23
N ILE A 283 -2.43 -1.10 -1.80
CA ILE A 283 -2.16 -2.33 -2.57
C ILE A 283 -2.25 -3.55 -1.65
N VAL A 284 -1.62 -3.48 -0.46
CA VAL A 284 -1.70 -4.54 0.56
C VAL A 284 -3.14 -4.79 0.98
N TYR A 285 -3.93 -3.72 1.16
CA TYR A 285 -5.37 -3.85 1.43
C TYR A 285 -6.10 -4.57 0.30
N TRP A 286 -5.89 -4.20 -0.96
CA TRP A 286 -6.58 -4.83 -2.09
C TRP A 286 -6.19 -6.29 -2.30
N ILE A 287 -4.92 -6.64 -2.06
CA ILE A 287 -4.47 -8.02 -2.01
C ILE A 287 -5.24 -8.76 -0.90
N SER A 288 -5.38 -8.17 0.29
CA SER A 288 -6.16 -8.78 1.37
C SER A 288 -7.63 -9.05 1.01
N LYS A 289 -8.23 -8.17 0.21
CA LYS A 289 -9.63 -8.33 -0.24
C LYS A 289 -9.79 -9.32 -1.38
N SER A 290 -8.72 -9.66 -2.08
CA SER A 290 -8.77 -10.50 -3.28
C SER A 290 -8.22 -11.90 -3.04
N ALA A 291 -7.30 -12.08 -2.10
CA ALA A 291 -6.61 -13.34 -1.79
C ALA A 291 -7.03 -13.90 -0.42
N GLY A 292 -8.31 -13.81 -0.06
CA GLY A 292 -8.87 -14.48 1.14
C GLY A 292 -8.97 -16.01 0.97
N GLU A 293 -8.93 -16.46 -0.28
CA GLU A 293 -8.82 -17.86 -0.70
C GLU A 293 -7.58 -17.98 -1.60
N TRP A 294 -7.23 -19.21 -2.00
CA TRP A 294 -6.15 -19.42 -2.97
C TRP A 294 -6.55 -18.81 -4.31
N VAL A 295 -5.71 -17.92 -4.83
CA VAL A 295 -5.92 -17.25 -6.11
C VAL A 295 -4.68 -17.32 -6.98
N SER A 296 -4.87 -17.29 -8.29
CA SER A 296 -3.76 -17.21 -9.25
C SER A 296 -2.99 -15.89 -9.09
N LEU A 297 -1.67 -15.97 -8.92
CA LEU A 297 -0.81 -14.80 -8.79
C LEU A 297 -0.86 -13.92 -10.05
N SER A 298 -0.91 -14.53 -11.24
CA SER A 298 -0.97 -13.77 -12.50
C SER A 298 -2.26 -12.94 -12.61
N SER A 299 -3.41 -13.53 -12.26
CA SER A 299 -4.70 -12.82 -12.24
C SER A 299 -4.75 -11.72 -11.18
N LEU A 300 -4.09 -11.91 -10.03
CA LEU A 300 -3.97 -10.90 -8.99
C LEU A 300 -3.13 -9.70 -9.48
N VAL A 301 -2.01 -9.97 -10.15
CA VAL A 301 -1.15 -8.95 -10.74
C VAL A 301 -1.88 -8.16 -11.82
N GLU A 302 -2.66 -8.83 -12.68
CA GLU A 302 -3.49 -8.18 -13.69
C GLU A 302 -4.60 -7.31 -13.05
N GLY A 303 -5.29 -7.84 -12.04
CA GLY A 303 -6.40 -7.17 -11.35
C GLY A 303 -6.00 -5.90 -10.60
N ILE A 304 -4.77 -5.85 -10.06
CA ILE A 304 -4.27 -4.77 -9.19
C ILE A 304 -3.18 -3.92 -9.88
N GLY A 305 -2.56 -4.40 -10.95
CA GLY A 305 -1.41 -3.78 -11.62
C GLY A 305 -1.61 -2.33 -12.04
N TRP A 306 -2.82 -1.96 -12.45
CA TRP A 306 -3.15 -0.58 -12.82
C TRP A 306 -3.04 0.42 -11.67
N LEU A 307 -2.98 -0.02 -10.41
CA LEU A 307 -2.72 0.86 -9.25
C LEU A 307 -1.23 1.20 -9.09
N VAL A 308 -0.33 0.46 -9.74
CA VAL A 308 1.11 0.52 -9.47
C VAL A 308 1.79 1.36 -10.55
N ARG A 309 2.43 2.45 -10.12
CA ARG A 309 3.25 3.28 -10.99
C ARG A 309 4.59 2.57 -11.25
N PRO A 310 5.03 2.43 -12.52
CA PRO A 310 6.40 2.00 -12.82
C PRO A 310 7.44 2.91 -12.15
N PHE A 311 8.53 2.32 -11.66
CA PHE A 311 9.54 3.06 -10.90
C PHE A 311 10.94 2.69 -11.37
N TYR A 312 11.65 3.68 -11.91
CA TYR A 312 12.90 3.49 -12.65
C TYR A 312 12.75 2.43 -13.74
N TYR A 313 13.35 1.25 -13.55
CA TYR A 313 13.36 0.14 -14.50
C TYR A 313 12.36 -0.96 -14.15
N ASP A 314 11.73 -0.90 -12.97
CA ASP A 314 10.69 -1.85 -12.59
C ASP A 314 9.35 -1.42 -13.21
N ASN A 315 8.74 -2.34 -13.98
CA ASN A 315 7.35 -2.18 -14.44
C ASN A 315 6.37 -2.59 -13.33
N ALA A 316 5.08 -2.26 -13.51
CA ALA A 316 4.04 -2.53 -12.51
C ALA A 316 3.97 -4.00 -12.06
N ALA A 317 4.09 -4.95 -12.99
CA ALA A 317 4.04 -6.38 -12.69
C ALA A 317 5.25 -6.81 -11.85
N SER A 318 6.46 -6.40 -12.24
CA SER A 318 7.69 -6.69 -11.49
C SER A 318 7.66 -6.09 -10.08
N ILE A 319 7.11 -4.89 -9.90
CA ILE A 319 6.90 -4.30 -8.57
C ILE A 319 5.97 -5.17 -7.73
N LEU A 320 4.80 -5.55 -8.27
CA LEU A 320 3.85 -6.38 -7.54
C LEU A 320 4.44 -7.73 -7.15
N GLU A 321 4.99 -8.47 -8.11
CA GLU A 321 5.47 -9.83 -7.87
C GLU A 321 6.75 -9.83 -7.02
N GLN A 322 7.76 -9.05 -7.42
CA GLN A 322 9.10 -9.18 -6.86
C GLN A 322 9.33 -8.30 -5.64
N ARG A 323 8.63 -7.17 -5.53
CA ARG A 323 8.83 -6.19 -4.44
C ARG A 323 7.75 -6.28 -3.38
N ILE A 324 6.50 -6.53 -3.78
CA ILE A 324 5.36 -6.51 -2.85
C ILE A 324 5.05 -7.93 -2.37
N ILE A 325 4.70 -8.85 -3.27
CA ILE A 325 4.28 -10.21 -2.92
C ILE A 325 5.42 -10.97 -2.22
N ARG A 326 6.65 -10.95 -2.73
CA ARG A 326 7.79 -11.57 -2.02
C ARG A 326 8.03 -11.01 -0.63
N MET A 327 7.93 -9.69 -0.45
CA MET A 327 8.08 -9.09 0.88
C MET A 327 6.91 -9.45 1.81
N MET A 328 5.69 -9.51 1.30
CA MET A 328 4.53 -9.98 2.06
C MET A 328 4.71 -11.43 2.50
N LEU A 329 5.35 -12.28 1.69
CA LEU A 329 5.72 -13.64 2.10
C LEU A 329 6.73 -13.62 3.26
N HIS A 330 7.79 -12.80 3.15
CA HIS A 330 8.78 -12.66 4.22
C HIS A 330 8.22 -12.09 5.52
N LEU A 331 7.21 -11.23 5.43
CA LEU A 331 6.48 -10.66 6.56
C LEU A 331 5.39 -11.60 7.11
N GLY A 332 5.28 -12.82 6.57
CA GLY A 332 4.29 -13.82 6.99
C GLY A 332 2.85 -13.48 6.63
N MET A 333 2.62 -12.48 5.78
CA MET A 333 1.28 -11.99 5.43
C MET A 333 0.56 -12.90 4.43
N ILE A 334 1.31 -13.67 3.65
CA ILE A 334 0.79 -14.57 2.63
C ILE A 334 1.46 -15.94 2.70
N ARG A 335 0.84 -16.92 2.04
CA ARG A 335 1.45 -18.18 1.64
C ARG A 335 1.52 -18.22 0.12
N LEU A 336 2.58 -18.80 -0.41
CA LEU A 336 2.80 -18.91 -1.85
C LEU A 336 2.92 -20.40 -2.20
N GLY A 337 2.04 -20.91 -3.05
CA GLY A 337 2.08 -22.29 -3.52
C GLY A 337 2.17 -22.39 -5.02
N GLU A 338 2.32 -23.62 -5.50
CA GLU A 338 2.41 -23.93 -6.93
C GLU A 338 1.30 -24.90 -7.32
N THR A 339 0.63 -24.62 -8.43
CA THR A 339 -0.37 -25.49 -9.06
C THR A 339 0.06 -25.81 -10.49
N PRO A 340 -0.57 -26.77 -11.19
CA PRO A 340 -0.31 -27.01 -12.61
C PRO A 340 -0.50 -25.78 -13.50
N ASP A 341 -1.39 -24.86 -13.09
CA ASP A 341 -1.69 -23.63 -13.83
C ASP A 341 -0.77 -22.45 -13.44
N GLY A 342 0.14 -22.67 -12.49
CA GLY A 342 1.15 -21.71 -12.05
C GLY A 342 1.07 -21.33 -10.56
N PRO A 343 1.75 -20.24 -10.17
CA PRO A 343 1.85 -19.83 -8.78
C PRO A 343 0.54 -19.27 -8.25
N VAL A 344 0.21 -19.65 -7.01
CA VAL A 344 -1.00 -19.24 -6.30
C VAL A 344 -0.66 -18.63 -4.94
N VAL A 345 -1.51 -17.73 -4.48
CA VAL A 345 -1.30 -17.00 -3.23
C VAL A 345 -2.57 -16.98 -2.39
N ILE A 346 -2.41 -17.01 -1.07
CA ILE A 346 -3.48 -16.79 -0.09
C ILE A 346 -2.95 -15.94 1.06
N MET A 347 -3.80 -15.07 1.61
CA MET A 347 -3.50 -14.29 2.80
C MET A 347 -3.53 -15.16 4.06
N THR A 348 -2.63 -14.91 4.99
CA THR A 348 -2.69 -15.48 6.34
C THR A 348 -3.65 -14.68 7.22
N PRO A 349 -4.14 -15.25 8.35
CA PRO A 349 -4.94 -14.48 9.32
C PRO A 349 -4.24 -13.20 9.80
N TRP A 350 -2.93 -13.29 10.08
CA TRP A 350 -2.08 -12.16 10.41
C TRP A 350 -2.04 -11.11 9.27
N GLY A 351 -1.84 -11.54 8.03
CA GLY A 351 -1.83 -10.64 6.89
C GLY A 351 -3.14 -9.88 6.72
N MET A 352 -4.28 -10.56 6.93
CA MET A 352 -5.61 -9.94 6.90
C MET A 352 -5.77 -8.87 7.99
N GLU A 353 -5.29 -9.15 9.20
CA GLU A 353 -5.33 -8.21 10.32
C GLU A 353 -4.44 -6.98 10.05
N ALA A 354 -3.21 -7.21 9.59
CA ALA A 354 -2.23 -6.16 9.33
C ALA A 354 -2.61 -5.26 8.13
N ALA A 355 -3.27 -5.82 7.12
CA ALA A 355 -3.73 -5.08 5.93
C ALA A 355 -4.95 -4.18 6.20
N THR A 356 -5.63 -4.35 7.34
CA THR A 356 -6.78 -3.51 7.69
C THR A 356 -6.29 -2.07 7.92
N PRO A 357 -6.86 -1.05 7.24
CA PRO A 357 -6.42 0.33 7.39
C PRO A 357 -6.71 0.78 8.81
N ARG A 358 -5.69 0.79 9.67
CA ARG A 358 -5.78 1.38 11.00
C ARG A 358 -5.60 2.87 10.81
N ARG A 359 -6.47 3.69 11.42
CA ARG A 359 -6.07 5.07 11.72
C ARG A 359 -4.85 4.91 12.63
N LEU A 360 -3.65 5.25 12.17
CA LEU A 360 -2.48 5.23 13.05
C LEU A 360 -2.84 6.07 14.29
N PRO A 361 -2.63 5.55 15.51
CA PRO A 361 -2.73 6.38 16.69
C PRO A 361 -1.73 7.54 16.53
N LYS A 362 -2.22 8.76 16.76
CA LYS A 362 -1.44 10.00 16.63
C LYS A 362 -0.18 9.99 17.49
#